data_AF-A0A3S4WN58-F1
#
_entry.id   AF-A0A3S4WN58-F1
#
_cell.length_a   1.000
_cell.length_b   1.000
_cell.length_c   1.000
_cell.angle_alpha   90.00
_cell.angle_beta   90.00
_cell.angle_gamma   90.00
#
_symmetry.space_group_name_H-M   'P 1'
#
loop_
_entity.id
_entity.type
_entity.pdbx_description
1 polymer ?
#
loop_
_entity_poly.entity_id
_entity_poly.type
_entity_poly.pdbx_seq_one_letter_code
_entity_poly.pdbx_strand_id
1 'polypeptide(L)' 'MKRAILWLVQSFFYLVPAIVIVLGVYVFIKFTPDYAAVLSLSWVILVSFAYIKYNKWY' A
#
# COMPACT_ATOMS: atom_id res chain seq x y z
N MET A 1 -25.25 13.31 -3.68
CA MET A 1 -24.30 12.67 -4.64
C MET A 1 -22.83 12.93 -4.29
N LYS A 2 -22.38 14.19 -4.08
CA LYS A 2 -20.98 14.50 -3.72
C LYS A 2 -20.43 13.72 -2.51
N ARG A 3 -21.23 13.53 -1.46
CA ARG A 3 -20.82 12.82 -0.23
C ARG A 3 -20.63 11.32 -0.44
N ALA A 4 -21.46 10.68 -1.27
CA ALA A 4 -21.34 9.26 -1.59
C ALA A 4 -20.11 8.99 -2.46
N ILE A 5 -19.81 9.87 -3.42
CA ILE A 5 -18.61 9.79 -4.26
C ILE A 5 -17.35 9.98 -3.40
N LEU A 6 -17.34 10.95 -2.48
CA LEU A 6 -16.25 11.13 -1.52
C LEU A 6 -16.05 9.89 -0.64
N TRP A 7 -17.13 9.29 -0.15
CA TRP A 7 -17.07 8.08 0.67
C TRP A 7 -16.55 6.86 -0.10
N LEU A 8 -16.92 6.75 -1.38
CA LEU A 8 -16.44 5.71 -2.28
C LEU A 8 -14.94 5.89 -2.56
N VAL A 9 -14.52 7.10 -2.95
CA VAL A 9 -13.11 7.45 -3.19
C VAL A 9 -12.26 7.24 -1.94
N GLN A 10 -12.78 7.59 -0.76
CA GLN A 10 -12.11 7.38 0.52
C GLN A 10 -11.97 5.89 0.86
N SER A 11 -12.96 5.07 0.53
CA SER A 11 -12.86 3.60 0.67
C SER A 11 -11.83 2.99 -0.29
N PHE A 12 -11.75 3.50 -1.52
CA PHE A 12 -10.72 3.08 -2.49
C PHE A 12 -9.31 3.58 -2.14
N PHE A 13 -9.18 4.67 -1.38
CA PHE A 13 -7.88 5.15 -0.89
C PHE A 13 -7.18 4.13 0.02
N TYR A 14 -7.92 3.30 0.75
CA TYR A 14 -7.36 2.20 1.54
C TYR A 14 -6.97 0.98 0.69
N LEU A 15 -7.55 0.83 -0.51
CA LEU A 15 -7.19 -0.23 -1.46
C LEU A 15 -5.88 0.07 -2.19
N VAL A 16 -5.54 1.34 -2.41
CA VAL A 16 -4.27 1.75 -3.03
C VAL A 16 -3.04 1.20 -2.30
N PRO A 17 -2.83 1.44 -0.99
CA PRO A 17 -1.67 0.89 -0.28
C PRO A 17 -1.69 -0.64 -0.24
N ALA A 18 -2.88 -1.26 -0.16
CA ALA A 18 -3.00 -2.72 -0.19
C ALA A 18 -2.52 -3.32 -1.52
N ILE A 19 -2.94 -2.75 -2.65
CA ILE A 19 -2.51 -3.19 -3.99
C ILE A 19 -1.00 -2.98 -4.18
N VAL A 20 -0.46 -1.84 -3.72
CA VAL A 20 0.97 -1.53 -3.80
C VAL A 20 1.80 -2.50 -2.95
N ILE A 21 1.30 -2.90 -1.78
CA ILE A 21 1.94 -3.93 -0.96
C ILE A 21 1.96 -5.27 -1.69
N VAL A 22 0.82 -5.72 -2.20
CA VAL A 22 0.70 -7.02 -2.89
C VAL A 22 1.63 -7.09 -4.11
N LEU A 23 1.68 -6.03 -4.91
CA LEU A 23 2.59 -5.95 -6.06
C LEU A 23 4.06 -6.02 -5.65
N GLY A 24 4.46 -5.26 -4.62
CA GLY A 24 5.85 -5.30 -4.14
C GLY A 24 6.24 -6.68 -3.62
N VAL A 25 5.38 -7.30 -2.81
CA VAL A 25 5.60 -8.66 -2.28
C VAL A 25 5.73 -9.68 -3.42
N TYR A 26 4.86 -9.62 -4.43
CA TYR A 26 4.94 -10.49 -5.59
C TYR A 26 6.29 -10.34 -6.34
N VAL A 27 6.76 -9.10 -6.51
CA VAL A 27 8.07 -8.82 -7.12
C VAL A 27 9.20 -9.41 -6.27
N PHE A 28 9.20 -9.23 -4.95
CA PHE A 28 10.27 -9.77 -4.11
C PHE A 28 10.30 -11.30 -4.10
N ILE A 29 9.14 -11.95 -4.04
CA ILE A 29 9.07 -13.42 -4.11
C ILE A 29 9.59 -13.92 -5.46
N LYS A 30 9.24 -13.24 -6.56
CA LYS A 30 9.61 -13.67 -7.91
C LYS A 30 11.09 -13.44 -8.25
N PHE A 31 11.66 -12.32 -7.82
CA PHE A 31 13.00 -11.88 -8.25
C PHE A 31 14.06 -11.97 -7.15
N THR A 32 13.69 -12.11 -5.88
CA THR A 32 14.63 -12.13 -4.76
C THR A 32 14.14 -13.06 -3.64
N PRO A 33 13.86 -14.34 -3.93
CA PRO A 33 13.20 -15.27 -3.01
C PRO A 33 13.94 -15.42 -1.67
N ASP A 34 15.29 -15.45 -1.69
CA ASP A 34 16.11 -15.64 -0.48
C ASP A 34 15.97 -14.49 0.53
N TYR A 35 15.64 -13.28 0.07
CA TYR A 35 15.45 -12.09 0.91
C TYR A 35 14.00 -11.60 0.92
N ALA A 36 13.08 -12.33 0.28
CA ALA A 36 11.72 -11.87 0.03
C ALA A 36 10.97 -11.53 1.32
N ALA A 37 11.19 -12.29 2.39
CA ALA A 37 10.56 -12.04 3.68
C ALA A 37 10.98 -10.70 4.29
N VAL A 38 12.29 -10.41 4.33
CA VAL A 38 12.83 -9.17 4.90
C VAL A 38 12.45 -7.97 4.01
N LEU A 39 12.58 -8.11 2.69
CA LEU A 39 12.20 -7.06 1.74
C LEU A 39 10.70 -6.75 1.80
N SER A 40 9.85 -7.76 1.92
CA SER A 40 8.40 -7.59 2.07
C SER A 40 8.04 -6.84 3.35
N LEU A 41 8.67 -7.20 4.48
CA LEU A 41 8.48 -6.49 5.75
C LEU A 41 8.89 -5.02 5.65
N SER A 42 10.09 -4.74 5.12
CA SER A 42 10.56 -3.37 4.90
C SER A 42 9.65 -2.59 3.95
N TRP A 43 9.13 -3.25 2.92
CA TRP A 43 8.20 -2.64 1.96
C TRP A 43 6.86 -2.27 2.57
N VAL A 44 6.27 -3.17 3.36
CA VAL A 44 5.02 -2.88 4.09
C VAL A 44 5.20 -1.67 5.00
N ILE A 45 6.33 -1.58 5.71
CA ILE A 45 6.65 -0.42 6.57
C ILE A 45 6.78 0.86 5.74
N LEU A 46 7.50 0.82 4.61
CA LEU A 46 7.67 1.98 3.72
C LEU A 46 6.34 2.46 3.14
N VAL A 47 5.52 1.55 2.61
CA VAL A 47 4.22 1.89 2.02
C VAL A 47 3.28 2.43 3.10
N SER A 48 3.28 1.83 4.30
CA SER A 48 2.48 2.30 5.43
C SER A 48 2.93 3.69 5.90
N PHE A 49 4.24 3.92 5.99
CA PHE A 49 4.80 5.23 6.37
C PHE A 49 4.47 6.30 5.33
N ALA A 50 4.66 6.00 4.04
CA ALA A 50 4.29 6.90 2.95
C ALA A 50 2.79 7.20 2.99
N TYR A 51 1.96 6.16 3.12
CA TYR A 51 0.51 6.32 3.22
C TYR A 51 0.13 7.23 4.39
N ILE A 52 0.63 7.00 5.60
CA ILE A 52 0.33 7.86 6.76
C ILE A 52 0.84 9.30 6.54
N LYS A 53 2.05 9.47 5.99
CA LYS A 53 2.65 10.79 5.75
C LYS A 53 1.84 11.63 4.75
N TYR A 54 1.39 11.02 3.66
CA TYR A 54 0.64 11.72 2.61
C TYR A 54 -0.87 11.77 2.89
N ASN A 55 -1.42 10.79 3.60
CA ASN A 55 -2.85 10.75 3.96
C ASN A 55 -3.18 11.63 5.18
N LYS A 56 -2.19 12.11 5.94
CA LYS A 56 -2.35 13.13 7.00
C LYS A 56 -2.76 14.52 6.50
N TRP A 57 -2.91 14.71 5.18
CA TRP A 57 -3.40 15.94 4.56
C TRP A 57 -4.89 15.90 4.21
N TYR A 58 -5.65 15.00 4.84
CA TYR A 58 -7.11 15.00 4.85
C TYR A 58 -7.66 15.46 6.21
#